data_AF-A0A1I6L2T6-F1
#
_entry.id   AF-A0A1I6L2T6-F1
#
_cell.length_a   1.000
_cell.length_b   1.000
_cell.length_c   1.000
_cell.angle_alpha   90.00
_cell.angle_beta   90.00
_cell.angle_gamma   90.00
#
_symmetry.space_group_name_H-M   'P 1'
#
loop_
_entity.id
_entity.type
_entity.pdbx_description
1 polymer ?
#
loop_
_entity_poly.entity_id
_entity_poly.type
_entity_poly.pdbx_seq_one_letter_code
_entity_poly.pdbx_strand_id
1 'polypeptide(L)'
;MEGTLSVLFYRTERLDREELIDPTLSICAEQGLSSETQTPLNPREITVDDENRVTVYDDTRQVRLNFDIDSWSGPVGSVLTISTDAEGLVSAEESLDTEYTGFARDLVETIRRLTVEIDPYYVSSYNTWVMNGETAPTPEAVLPLETPFEIERLPWLGVYSEPLIERFGGRERVLATPAWKVEELDNGSILVITTRTPWEGYHEKLPADRYLLDGADRDRATGTDEQTPLTDPFAELESGEFGADVCVHRDDIASEFVDEDLRLERVYVDEARDLRRTDVDTFVRNVVDDAAGETADIVGRMLADLPADATRDDQMVSSLLHGAIPPSFVRLDDPNDENVVTKVMDLDVDTSKHDLLVSLGRVAQQADFTNADLATMERALDNLQDLDDVDGIDDWIEDALL
;
A
#
# COMPACT_ATOMS: atom_id res chain seq x y z
N MET A 1 15.05 -22.99 -6.73
CA MET A 1 14.64 -21.56 -6.69
C MET A 1 15.45 -20.96 -5.56
N GLU A 2 16.30 -20.00 -5.86
CA GLU A 2 17.24 -19.46 -4.87
C GLU A 2 16.52 -18.50 -3.91
N GLY A 3 17.07 -18.28 -2.72
CA GLY A 3 16.58 -17.30 -1.74
C GLY A 3 16.02 -17.90 -0.44
N THR A 4 15.58 -17.02 0.44
CA THR A 4 15.01 -17.38 1.75
C THR A 4 13.54 -16.99 1.77
N LEU A 5 12.66 -17.96 2.00
CA LEU A 5 11.28 -17.69 2.40
C LEU A 5 11.29 -17.14 3.82
N SER A 6 10.61 -16.04 4.06
CA SER A 6 10.29 -15.54 5.40
C SER A 6 8.78 -15.34 5.54
N VAL A 7 8.22 -15.76 6.66
CA VAL A 7 6.81 -15.60 7.03
C VAL A 7 6.72 -14.83 8.34
N LEU A 8 6.06 -13.69 8.31
CA LEU A 8 6.03 -12.72 9.40
C LEU A 8 4.63 -12.66 9.99
N PHE A 9 4.55 -12.71 11.31
CA PHE A 9 3.32 -12.65 12.08
C PHE A 9 3.22 -11.28 12.74
N TYR A 10 2.28 -10.47 12.29
CA TYR A 10 2.07 -9.11 12.75
C TYR A 10 0.96 -9.05 13.79
N ARG A 11 1.18 -8.28 14.85
CA ARG A 11 0.16 -7.97 15.86
C ARG A 11 0.06 -6.47 16.09
N THR A 12 -1.07 -6.06 16.65
CA THR A 12 -1.32 -4.70 17.16
C THR A 12 -0.98 -4.56 18.65
N GLU A 13 -0.80 -5.69 19.35
CA GLU A 13 -0.45 -5.74 20.77
C GLU A 13 0.77 -6.63 21.04
N ARG A 14 1.59 -6.22 22.02
CA ARG A 14 2.76 -6.98 22.45
C ARG A 14 2.34 -8.22 23.24
N LEU A 15 3.01 -9.33 22.98
CA LEU A 15 2.92 -10.56 23.79
C LEU A 15 4.07 -10.62 24.79
N ASP A 16 3.79 -11.21 25.96
CA ASP A 16 4.86 -11.60 26.86
C ASP A 16 5.68 -12.76 26.26
N ARG A 17 6.96 -12.82 26.60
CA ARG A 17 7.91 -13.81 26.07
C ARG A 17 7.42 -15.25 26.22
N GLU A 18 6.85 -15.59 27.37
CA GLU A 18 6.32 -16.93 27.66
C GLU A 18 5.05 -17.23 26.85
N GLU A 19 4.23 -16.22 26.55
CA GLU A 19 3.00 -16.35 25.76
C GLU A 19 3.27 -16.57 24.27
N LEU A 20 4.46 -16.20 23.79
CA LEU A 20 4.84 -16.39 22.39
C LEU A 20 5.73 -17.62 22.18
N ILE A 21 6.79 -17.77 22.98
CA ILE A 21 7.83 -18.79 22.73
C ILE A 21 7.31 -20.20 23.03
N ASP A 22 6.73 -20.42 24.21
CA ASP A 22 6.32 -21.76 24.65
C ASP A 22 5.23 -22.35 23.73
N PRO A 23 4.18 -21.61 23.34
CA PRO A 23 3.19 -22.11 22.39
C PRO A 23 3.78 -22.35 21.00
N THR A 24 4.65 -21.45 20.52
CA THR A 24 5.30 -21.62 19.21
C THR A 24 6.12 -22.90 19.16
N LEU A 25 6.97 -23.13 20.17
CA LEU A 25 7.80 -24.34 20.23
C LEU A 25 6.95 -25.59 20.47
N SER A 26 5.84 -25.50 21.22
CA SER A 26 4.93 -26.62 21.41
C SER A 26 4.31 -27.06 20.09
N ILE A 27 3.84 -26.12 19.27
CA ILE A 27 3.32 -26.39 17.93
C ILE A 27 4.40 -27.00 17.03
N CYS A 28 5.62 -26.45 17.04
CA CYS A 28 6.74 -27.04 16.30
C CYS A 28 7.02 -28.49 16.72
N ALA A 29 6.99 -28.78 18.02
CA ALA A 29 7.17 -30.14 18.54
C ALA A 29 6.07 -31.10 18.08
N GLU A 30 4.82 -30.66 18.10
CA GLU A 30 3.67 -31.43 17.61
C GLU A 30 3.73 -31.72 16.10
N GLN A 31 4.32 -30.80 15.33
CA GLN A 31 4.59 -30.98 13.90
C GLN A 31 5.80 -31.87 13.62
N GLY A 32 6.47 -32.38 14.66
CA GLY A 32 7.61 -33.28 14.53
C GLY A 32 8.94 -32.58 14.22
N LEU A 33 8.98 -31.24 14.31
CA LEU A 33 10.23 -30.50 14.22
C LEU A 33 11.14 -30.85 15.40
N SER A 34 12.44 -30.78 15.17
CA SER A 34 13.48 -31.14 16.14
C SER A 34 14.48 -30.01 16.33
N SER A 35 15.31 -30.04 17.37
CA SER A 35 16.48 -29.15 17.49
C SER A 35 17.76 -29.95 17.28
N GLU A 36 18.91 -29.30 17.10
CA GLU A 36 20.20 -30.00 16.95
C GLU A 36 20.51 -30.97 18.10
N THR A 37 19.98 -30.66 19.29
CA THR A 37 20.30 -31.38 20.53
C THR A 37 19.15 -32.24 21.03
N GLN A 38 17.94 -32.13 20.47
CA GLN A 38 16.75 -32.82 20.97
C GLN A 38 15.79 -33.30 19.87
N THR A 39 15.35 -34.56 20.01
CA THR A 39 14.29 -35.17 19.20
C THR A 39 13.44 -36.08 20.10
N PRO A 40 12.15 -35.78 20.36
CA PRO A 40 11.40 -34.61 19.89
C PRO A 40 11.83 -33.32 20.59
N LEU A 41 11.42 -32.19 20.02
CA LEU A 41 11.59 -30.85 20.61
C LEU A 41 10.90 -30.77 21.98
N ASN A 42 11.60 -30.30 23.03
CA ASN A 42 10.99 -30.02 24.33
C ASN A 42 11.00 -28.51 24.59
N PRO A 43 9.85 -27.82 24.49
CA PRO A 43 9.76 -26.36 24.62
C PRO A 43 10.45 -25.81 25.87
N ARG A 44 10.35 -26.54 26.99
CA ARG A 44 10.88 -26.12 28.30
C ARG A 44 12.39 -26.22 28.44
N GLU A 45 13.06 -26.92 27.53
CA GLU A 45 14.51 -27.17 27.57
C GLU A 45 15.24 -26.37 26.48
N ILE A 46 14.51 -25.69 25.61
CA ILE A 46 15.08 -24.86 24.55
C ILE A 46 15.43 -23.49 25.10
N THR A 47 16.69 -23.12 24.89
CA THR A 47 17.17 -21.78 25.18
C THR A 47 17.14 -21.00 23.88
N VAL A 48 16.47 -19.85 23.90
CA VAL A 48 16.52 -18.87 22.82
C VAL A 48 17.83 -18.09 22.93
N ASP A 49 18.50 -17.86 21.81
CA ASP A 49 19.79 -17.15 21.82
C ASP A 49 19.66 -15.65 22.16
N ASP A 50 20.81 -14.97 22.26
CA ASP A 50 20.88 -13.53 22.59
C ASP A 50 20.24 -12.63 21.52
N GLU A 51 19.97 -13.16 20.32
CA GLU A 51 19.26 -12.47 19.23
C GLU A 51 17.78 -12.85 19.18
N ASN A 52 17.25 -13.49 20.23
CA ASN A 52 15.90 -14.01 20.33
C ASN A 52 15.55 -15.04 19.22
N ARG A 53 16.51 -15.88 18.81
CA ARG A 53 16.31 -16.89 17.76
C ARG A 53 16.36 -18.32 18.28
N VAL A 54 15.62 -19.19 17.60
CA VAL A 54 15.68 -20.64 17.74
C VAL A 54 15.77 -21.26 16.35
N THR A 55 16.64 -22.25 16.19
CA THR A 55 16.68 -23.07 14.99
C THR A 55 16.06 -24.44 15.28
N VAL A 56 15.08 -24.81 14.48
CA VAL A 56 14.48 -26.15 14.46
C VAL A 56 14.66 -26.80 13.09
N TYR A 57 14.43 -28.10 13.01
CA TYR A 57 14.72 -28.92 11.84
C TYR A 57 13.55 -29.83 11.48
N ASP A 58 13.16 -29.82 10.20
CA ASP A 58 12.42 -30.90 9.57
C ASP A 58 13.40 -31.81 8.83
N ASP A 59 13.73 -32.96 9.44
CA ASP A 59 14.79 -33.87 9.02
C ASP A 59 16.15 -33.16 8.86
N THR A 60 16.50 -32.74 7.64
CA THR A 60 17.75 -32.02 7.34
C THR A 60 17.55 -30.54 7.04
N ARG A 61 16.29 -30.08 6.95
CA ARG A 61 15.93 -28.72 6.55
C ARG A 61 15.85 -27.81 7.75
N GLN A 62 16.53 -26.67 7.68
CA GLN A 62 16.56 -25.68 8.74
C GLN A 62 15.36 -24.75 8.66
N VAL A 63 14.62 -24.65 9.77
CA VAL A 63 13.59 -23.62 9.99
C VAL A 63 14.05 -22.74 11.13
N ARG A 64 14.25 -21.45 10.83
CA ARG A 64 14.66 -20.44 11.81
C ARG A 64 13.44 -19.70 12.32
N LEU A 65 13.27 -19.68 13.63
CA LEU A 65 12.28 -18.89 14.34
C LEU A 65 13.01 -17.68 14.94
N ASN A 66 12.54 -16.48 14.63
CA ASN A 66 13.05 -15.24 15.21
C ASN A 66 11.90 -14.56 15.96
N PHE A 67 12.05 -14.41 17.28
CA PHE A 67 11.04 -13.82 18.14
C PHE A 67 11.36 -12.34 18.36
N ASP A 68 10.54 -11.48 17.79
CA ASP A 68 10.76 -10.04 17.87
C ASP A 68 9.96 -9.42 19.01
N ILE A 69 10.52 -9.56 20.22
CA ILE A 69 9.86 -9.21 21.48
C ILE A 69 10.25 -7.80 21.94
N ASP A 70 11.44 -7.34 21.53
CA ASP A 70 12.07 -6.14 22.08
C ASP A 70 12.10 -4.94 21.12
N SER A 71 11.90 -5.14 19.81
CA SER A 71 12.14 -4.09 18.79
C SER A 71 10.89 -3.37 18.25
N TRP A 72 9.75 -3.56 18.90
CA TRP A 72 8.46 -2.99 18.47
C TRP A 72 8.42 -1.46 18.57
N SER A 73 8.27 -0.77 17.42
CA SER A 73 8.30 0.70 17.31
C SER A 73 7.06 1.35 16.70
N GLY A 74 6.01 0.60 16.31
CA GLY A 74 4.83 1.12 15.60
C GLY A 74 3.48 0.63 16.14
N PRO A 75 2.35 0.97 15.50
CA PRO A 75 1.02 0.47 15.87
C PRO A 75 0.83 -1.02 15.54
N VAL A 76 1.59 -1.52 14.57
CA VAL A 76 1.67 -2.94 14.19
C VAL A 76 3.14 -3.36 14.20
N GLY A 77 3.44 -4.54 14.74
CA GLY A 77 4.80 -5.07 14.81
C GLY A 77 4.82 -6.56 14.49
N SER A 78 5.88 -7.02 13.79
CA SER A 78 6.14 -8.46 13.69
C SER A 78 6.52 -8.98 15.08
N VAL A 79 5.91 -10.07 15.52
CA VAL A 79 6.25 -10.74 16.79
C VAL A 79 7.03 -12.04 16.54
N LEU A 80 6.81 -12.67 15.39
CA LEU A 80 7.46 -13.91 15.00
C LEU A 80 7.78 -13.87 13.51
N THR A 81 9.02 -14.20 13.18
CA THR A 81 9.46 -14.45 11.80
C THR A 81 9.93 -15.89 11.68
N ILE A 82 9.36 -16.62 10.72
CA ILE A 82 9.76 -17.98 10.35
C ILE A 82 10.51 -17.91 9.03
N SER A 83 11.74 -18.39 8.99
CA SER A 83 12.55 -18.39 7.76
C SER A 83 13.09 -19.78 7.41
N THR A 84 13.07 -20.10 6.12
CA THR A 84 13.63 -21.36 5.57
C THR A 84 14.16 -21.12 4.16
N ASP A 85 15.02 -22.03 3.67
CA ASP A 85 15.40 -22.08 2.27
C ASP A 85 14.17 -22.31 1.37
N ALA A 86 14.05 -21.53 0.30
CA ALA A 86 12.96 -21.59 -0.65
C ALA A 86 13.03 -22.80 -1.61
N GLU A 87 14.21 -23.41 -1.80
CA GLU A 87 14.42 -24.52 -2.74
C GLU A 87 13.54 -25.74 -2.43
N GLY A 88 13.12 -25.90 -1.17
CA GLY A 88 12.38 -27.04 -0.68
C GLY A 88 10.85 -26.98 -0.81
N LEU A 89 10.28 -25.85 -1.26
CA LEU A 89 8.81 -25.64 -1.26
C LEU A 89 8.09 -26.16 -2.50
N VAL A 90 8.82 -26.38 -3.59
CA VAL A 90 8.25 -26.92 -4.83
C VAL A 90 8.22 -28.44 -4.74
N SER A 91 7.04 -29.03 -4.51
CA SER A 91 6.87 -30.48 -4.60
C SER A 91 6.90 -30.93 -6.05
N ALA A 92 7.73 -31.92 -6.37
CA ALA A 92 7.86 -32.51 -7.70
C ALA A 92 6.72 -33.49 -8.05
N GLU A 93 5.80 -33.76 -7.12
CA GLU A 93 4.74 -34.74 -7.32
C GLU A 93 3.42 -34.06 -7.75
N GLU A 94 2.85 -34.55 -8.86
CA GLU A 94 1.45 -34.34 -9.29
C GLU A 94 0.49 -35.00 -8.28
N SER A 95 0.54 -34.57 -7.02
CA SER A 95 -0.51 -34.89 -6.05
C SER A 95 -1.64 -33.87 -6.19
N LEU A 96 -2.85 -34.30 -5.80
CA LEU A 96 -4.16 -33.63 -5.93
C LEU A 96 -4.04 -32.10 -5.97
N ASP A 97 -4.70 -31.47 -6.95
CA ASP A 97 -4.60 -30.04 -7.27
C ASP A 97 -4.93 -29.05 -6.12
N THR A 98 -5.26 -29.55 -4.92
CA THR A 98 -5.77 -28.76 -3.79
C THR A 98 -4.91 -28.81 -2.52
N GLU A 99 -3.86 -29.64 -2.44
CA GLU A 99 -3.04 -29.76 -1.22
C GLU A 99 -1.53 -29.85 -1.50
N TYR A 100 -0.74 -29.25 -0.60
CA TYR A 100 0.71 -29.44 -0.59
C TYR A 100 1.08 -30.83 -0.05
N THR A 101 2.30 -31.29 -0.38
CA THR A 101 2.90 -32.50 0.17
C THR A 101 4.30 -32.23 0.73
N GLY A 102 4.78 -33.15 1.58
CA GLY A 102 6.09 -33.05 2.22
C GLY A 102 6.26 -31.77 3.04
N PHE A 103 7.47 -31.22 3.03
CA PHE A 103 7.82 -30.02 3.80
C PHE A 103 6.90 -28.82 3.57
N ALA A 104 6.44 -28.58 2.33
CA ALA A 104 5.55 -27.45 2.05
C ALA A 104 4.22 -27.59 2.79
N ARG A 105 3.69 -28.83 2.88
CA ARG A 105 2.50 -29.13 3.68
C ARG A 105 2.76 -28.85 5.15
N ASP A 106 3.87 -29.36 5.67
CA ASP A 106 4.19 -29.31 7.10
C ASP A 106 4.48 -27.87 7.55
N LEU A 107 5.13 -27.06 6.71
CA LEU A 107 5.32 -25.63 6.95
C LEU A 107 4.00 -24.85 6.94
N VAL A 108 3.13 -25.07 5.94
CA VAL A 108 1.83 -24.40 5.85
C VAL A 108 0.93 -24.79 7.04
N GLU A 109 0.93 -26.06 7.44
CA GLU A 109 0.20 -26.51 8.63
C GLU A 109 0.76 -25.89 9.92
N THR A 110 2.08 -25.76 10.02
CA THR A 110 2.72 -25.04 11.14
C THR A 110 2.25 -23.58 11.19
N ILE A 111 2.27 -22.87 10.06
CA ILE A 111 1.82 -21.48 9.96
C ILE A 111 0.34 -21.36 10.33
N ARG A 112 -0.49 -22.28 9.86
CA ARG A 112 -1.93 -22.34 10.18
C ARG A 112 -2.15 -22.44 11.69
N ARG A 113 -1.51 -23.40 12.36
CA ARG A 113 -1.67 -23.60 13.81
C ARG A 113 -1.14 -22.43 14.62
N LEU A 114 0.01 -21.89 14.22
CA LEU A 114 0.57 -20.70 14.84
C LEU A 114 -0.34 -19.49 14.67
N THR A 115 -1.03 -19.36 13.54
CA THR A 115 -2.00 -18.27 13.35
C THR A 115 -3.14 -18.39 14.36
N VAL A 116 -3.70 -19.59 14.54
CA VAL A 116 -4.79 -19.78 15.51
C VAL A 116 -4.34 -19.53 16.95
N GLU A 117 -3.11 -19.93 17.29
CA GLU A 117 -2.57 -19.79 18.65
C GLU A 117 -2.11 -18.36 18.98
N ILE A 118 -1.40 -17.70 18.05
CA ILE A 118 -0.83 -16.35 18.24
C ILE A 118 -1.90 -15.27 18.04
N ASP A 119 -2.95 -15.58 17.27
CA ASP A 119 -3.99 -14.65 16.84
C ASP A 119 -3.40 -13.35 16.25
N PRO A 120 -2.65 -13.47 15.14
CA PRO A 120 -2.03 -12.33 14.48
C PRO A 120 -3.07 -11.47 13.77
N TYR A 121 -2.80 -10.18 13.75
CA TYR A 121 -3.54 -9.22 12.95
C TYR A 121 -3.34 -9.48 11.43
N TYR A 122 -2.12 -9.84 11.02
CA TYR A 122 -1.79 -10.19 9.65
C TYR A 122 -0.61 -11.17 9.61
N VAL A 123 -0.60 -12.09 8.65
CA VAL A 123 0.56 -12.94 8.34
C VAL A 123 0.95 -12.75 6.89
N SER A 124 2.24 -12.53 6.62
CA SER A 124 2.76 -12.26 5.28
C SER A 124 3.98 -13.11 4.96
N SER A 125 4.01 -13.70 3.76
CA SER A 125 5.19 -14.38 3.23
C SER A 125 5.95 -13.53 2.20
N TYR A 126 7.28 -13.49 2.26
CA TYR A 126 8.14 -12.90 1.22
C TYR A 126 9.37 -13.77 0.92
N ASN A 127 10.05 -13.48 -0.21
CA ASN A 127 11.29 -14.13 -0.61
C ASN A 127 12.37 -13.11 -0.99
N THR A 128 13.55 -13.26 -0.41
CA THR A 128 14.70 -12.36 -0.64
C THR A 128 15.21 -12.35 -2.08
N TRP A 129 15.03 -13.42 -2.86
CA TRP A 129 15.38 -13.46 -4.28
C TRP A 129 14.43 -12.62 -5.14
N VAL A 130 13.13 -12.65 -4.83
CA VAL A 130 12.13 -11.78 -5.47
C VAL A 130 12.41 -10.31 -5.16
N MET A 131 12.89 -10.00 -3.94
CA MET A 131 13.28 -8.65 -3.53
C MET A 131 14.56 -8.11 -4.22
N ASN A 132 15.42 -8.98 -4.76
CA ASN A 132 16.76 -8.59 -5.26
C ASN A 132 16.84 -8.50 -6.80
N GLY A 133 15.73 -8.67 -7.53
CA GLY A 133 15.72 -8.59 -9.00
C GLY A 133 15.51 -7.16 -9.51
N GLU A 134 16.30 -6.73 -10.50
CA GLU A 134 16.23 -5.38 -11.16
C GLU A 134 14.90 -5.08 -11.88
N THR A 135 13.90 -5.97 -11.87
CA THR A 135 12.66 -5.83 -12.66
C THR A 135 11.43 -6.48 -11.99
N ALA A 136 11.56 -6.93 -10.74
CA ALA A 136 10.41 -7.37 -9.96
C ALA A 136 10.01 -6.22 -9.05
N PRO A 137 8.73 -5.79 -9.02
CA PRO A 137 8.28 -4.81 -8.02
C PRO A 137 8.66 -5.35 -6.64
N THR A 138 9.49 -4.60 -5.91
CA THR A 138 10.03 -5.00 -4.62
C THR A 138 8.87 -5.21 -3.63
N PRO A 139 8.76 -6.36 -2.96
CA PRO A 139 7.79 -6.58 -1.87
C PRO A 139 7.97 -5.70 -0.61
N GLU A 140 8.49 -4.47 -0.74
CA GLU A 140 8.35 -3.45 0.30
C GLU A 140 6.85 -3.13 0.55
N ALA A 141 5.98 -3.40 -0.44
CA ALA A 141 4.53 -3.20 -0.41
C ALA A 141 3.67 -4.31 0.26
N VAL A 142 4.28 -5.23 1.03
CA VAL A 142 3.57 -6.38 1.65
C VAL A 142 3.76 -6.46 3.17
N LEU A 143 4.41 -5.47 3.77
CA LEU A 143 4.65 -5.41 5.22
C LEU A 143 3.73 -4.32 5.81
N PRO A 144 2.86 -4.62 6.79
CA PRO A 144 2.05 -3.62 7.48
C PRO A 144 2.94 -2.85 8.46
N LEU A 145 3.72 -1.91 7.95
CA LEU A 145 4.58 -1.06 8.79
C LEU A 145 3.81 0.12 9.39
N GLU A 146 2.64 0.47 8.83
CA GLU A 146 1.83 1.63 9.23
C GLU A 146 0.32 1.30 9.20
N THR A 147 -0.52 2.08 9.89
CA THR A 147 -1.99 1.92 9.84
C THR A 147 -2.63 3.23 9.40
N PRO A 148 -3.51 3.21 8.38
CA PRO A 148 -3.91 2.05 7.58
C PRO A 148 -2.78 1.62 6.61
N PHE A 149 -2.41 0.34 6.57
CA PHE A 149 -1.41 -0.16 5.61
C PHE A 149 -2.08 -0.45 4.29
N GLU A 150 -1.46 -0.03 3.20
CA GLU A 150 -1.82 -0.47 1.86
C GLU A 150 -1.14 -1.80 1.53
N ILE A 151 -1.90 -2.74 0.96
CA ILE A 151 -1.35 -3.96 0.38
C ILE A 151 -1.47 -3.80 -1.13
N GLU A 152 -0.36 -3.53 -1.83
CA GLU A 152 -0.37 -3.40 -3.29
C GLU A 152 -0.37 -4.77 -4.01
N ARG A 153 0.09 -5.80 -3.30
CA ARG A 153 0.17 -7.19 -3.74
C ARG A 153 -0.06 -8.12 -2.57
N LEU A 154 -0.90 -9.12 -2.76
CA LEU A 154 -1.05 -10.20 -1.81
C LEU A 154 0.24 -11.04 -1.79
N PRO A 155 0.73 -11.43 -0.60
CA PRO A 155 1.83 -12.38 -0.51
C PRO A 155 1.43 -13.72 -1.15
N TRP A 156 2.42 -14.55 -1.49
CA TRP A 156 2.14 -15.93 -1.90
C TRP A 156 1.25 -16.65 -0.87
N LEU A 157 1.57 -16.50 0.41
CA LEU A 157 0.78 -16.95 1.55
C LEU A 157 0.50 -15.76 2.47
N GLY A 158 -0.78 -15.44 2.63
CA GLY A 158 -1.26 -14.40 3.53
C GLY A 158 -2.35 -14.91 4.47
N VAL A 159 -2.39 -14.41 5.70
CA VAL A 159 -3.50 -14.67 6.62
C VAL A 159 -4.04 -13.36 7.17
N TYR A 160 -5.35 -13.17 7.05
CA TYR A 160 -6.02 -11.90 7.34
C TYR A 160 -6.98 -12.08 8.51
N SER A 161 -6.84 -11.26 9.55
CA SER A 161 -7.78 -11.20 10.68
C SER A 161 -9.08 -10.45 10.34
N GLU A 162 -10.07 -10.48 11.22
CA GLU A 162 -11.39 -9.87 10.97
C GLU A 162 -11.34 -8.40 10.51
N PRO A 163 -10.57 -7.48 11.14
CA PRO A 163 -10.52 -6.10 10.68
C PRO A 163 -10.02 -5.97 9.23
N LEU A 164 -9.10 -6.84 8.81
CA LEU A 164 -8.62 -6.88 7.43
C LEU A 164 -9.64 -7.49 6.47
N ILE A 165 -10.31 -8.54 6.92
CA ILE A 165 -11.37 -9.17 6.15
C ILE A 165 -12.49 -8.18 5.85
N GLU A 166 -12.88 -7.36 6.83
CA GLU A 166 -13.87 -6.30 6.61
C GLU A 166 -13.38 -5.27 5.59
N ARG A 167 -12.12 -4.83 5.68
CA ARG A 167 -11.53 -3.89 4.71
C ARG A 167 -11.53 -4.41 3.28
N PHE A 168 -11.39 -5.72 3.08
CA PHE A 168 -11.49 -6.34 1.77
C PHE A 168 -12.93 -6.56 1.29
N GLY A 169 -13.94 -5.92 1.90
CA GLY A 169 -15.34 -6.05 1.54
C GLY A 169 -16.04 -7.24 2.19
N GLY A 170 -15.52 -7.72 3.32
CA GLY A 170 -16.16 -8.69 4.19
C GLY A 170 -15.81 -10.16 3.93
N ARG A 171 -16.18 -11.00 4.89
CA ARG A 171 -15.84 -12.43 4.96
C ARG A 171 -16.21 -13.21 3.69
N GLU A 172 -17.44 -13.06 3.20
CA GLU A 172 -17.90 -13.78 2.02
C GLU A 172 -17.05 -13.47 0.78
N ARG A 173 -16.61 -12.22 0.65
CA ARG A 173 -15.74 -11.78 -0.43
C ARG A 173 -14.36 -12.40 -0.30
N VAL A 174 -13.73 -12.31 0.87
CA VAL A 174 -12.40 -12.90 1.05
C VAL A 174 -12.39 -14.41 0.81
N LEU A 175 -13.44 -15.13 1.22
CA LEU A 175 -13.60 -16.56 0.94
C LEU A 175 -13.80 -16.89 -0.56
N ALA A 176 -14.33 -15.94 -1.34
CA ALA A 176 -14.54 -16.09 -2.78
C ALA A 176 -13.32 -15.69 -3.64
N THR A 177 -12.19 -15.37 -3.02
CA THR A 177 -10.98 -14.95 -3.72
C THR A 177 -10.52 -16.00 -4.74
N PRO A 178 -10.27 -15.63 -6.00
CA PRO A 178 -9.74 -16.51 -7.04
C PRO A 178 -8.25 -16.78 -6.81
N ALA A 179 -7.95 -17.57 -5.79
CA ALA A 179 -6.63 -18.02 -5.39
C ALA A 179 -6.54 -19.54 -5.50
N TRP A 180 -5.32 -20.10 -5.40
CA TRP A 180 -5.14 -21.55 -5.40
C TRP A 180 -5.78 -22.22 -4.18
N LYS A 181 -5.66 -21.58 -3.00
CA LYS A 181 -6.33 -22.04 -1.78
C LYS A 181 -6.84 -20.86 -0.96
N VAL A 182 -8.07 -20.98 -0.46
CA VAL A 182 -8.68 -20.05 0.49
C VAL A 182 -9.34 -20.88 1.60
N GLU A 183 -9.03 -20.58 2.86
CA GLU A 183 -9.51 -21.37 4.01
C GLU A 183 -9.76 -20.48 5.23
N GLU A 184 -10.93 -20.61 5.85
CA GLU A 184 -11.21 -20.00 7.16
C GLU A 184 -10.59 -20.84 8.28
N LEU A 185 -9.92 -20.18 9.21
CA LEU A 185 -9.26 -20.79 10.36
C LEU A 185 -10.16 -20.74 11.60
N ASP A 186 -9.81 -21.50 12.63
CA ASP A 186 -10.64 -21.65 13.84
C ASP A 186 -10.79 -20.35 14.65
N ASN A 187 -9.86 -19.39 14.49
CA ASN A 187 -9.94 -18.06 15.09
C ASN A 187 -10.72 -17.05 14.22
N GLY A 188 -11.27 -17.47 13.07
CA GLY A 188 -12.01 -16.62 12.14
C GLY A 188 -11.15 -15.88 11.12
N SER A 189 -9.82 -15.96 11.20
CA SER A 189 -8.93 -15.45 10.17
C SER A 189 -9.06 -16.25 8.86
N ILE A 190 -8.75 -15.64 7.72
CA ILE A 190 -8.76 -16.32 6.42
C ILE A 190 -7.34 -16.43 5.87
N LEU A 191 -6.92 -17.66 5.60
CA LEU A 191 -5.70 -18.01 4.87
C LEU A 191 -5.97 -17.92 3.36
N VAL A 192 -5.13 -17.20 2.64
CA VAL A 192 -5.11 -17.15 1.17
C VAL A 192 -3.73 -17.56 0.67
N ILE A 193 -3.70 -18.54 -0.23
CA ILE A 193 -2.50 -18.95 -0.97
C ILE A 193 -2.75 -18.67 -2.44
N THR A 194 -2.06 -17.69 -3.00
CA THR A 194 -2.38 -17.13 -4.33
C THR A 194 -2.13 -18.12 -5.45
N THR A 195 -0.98 -18.81 -5.42
CA THR A 195 -0.57 -19.80 -6.44
C THR A 195 -0.05 -21.08 -5.80
N ARG A 196 -0.19 -22.20 -6.53
CA ARG A 196 0.32 -23.51 -6.11
C ARG A 196 1.83 -23.47 -5.98
N THR A 197 2.53 -22.99 -7.00
CA THR A 197 3.99 -22.84 -6.95
C THR A 197 4.30 -21.50 -6.30
N PRO A 198 5.06 -21.46 -5.20
CA PRO A 198 5.42 -20.20 -4.55
C PRO A 198 5.97 -19.18 -5.55
N TRP A 199 5.42 -17.95 -5.50
CA TRP A 199 5.81 -16.81 -6.35
C TRP A 199 5.68 -17.04 -7.87
N GLU A 200 4.90 -18.02 -8.29
CA GLU A 200 4.52 -18.15 -9.71
C GLU A 200 3.69 -16.95 -10.16
N GLY A 201 4.05 -16.36 -11.30
CA GLY A 201 3.34 -15.18 -11.84
C GLY A 201 3.56 -13.88 -11.06
N TYR A 202 4.50 -13.83 -10.11
CA TYR A 202 4.69 -12.66 -9.22
C TYR A 202 5.17 -11.36 -9.92
N HIS A 203 5.51 -11.45 -11.21
CA HIS A 203 5.86 -10.28 -12.05
C HIS A 203 4.63 -9.54 -12.59
N GLU A 204 3.43 -10.06 -12.35
CA GLU A 204 2.15 -9.46 -12.77
C GLU A 204 1.12 -9.48 -11.62
N LYS A 205 0.04 -8.68 -11.72
CA LYS A 205 -1.10 -8.78 -10.79
C LYS A 205 -1.79 -10.13 -11.00
N LEU A 206 -1.85 -10.96 -9.96
CA LEU A 206 -2.57 -12.22 -9.95
C LEU A 206 -4.09 -11.96 -9.86
N PRO A 207 -4.94 -12.94 -10.23
CA PRO A 207 -6.39 -12.81 -10.09
C PRO A 207 -6.83 -12.48 -8.66
N ALA A 208 -6.15 -13.04 -7.66
CA ALA A 208 -6.42 -12.77 -6.24
C ALA A 208 -6.15 -11.29 -5.89
N ASP A 209 -5.04 -10.73 -6.37
CA ASP A 209 -4.73 -9.29 -6.22
C ASP A 209 -5.87 -8.45 -6.79
N ARG A 210 -6.25 -8.73 -8.04
CA ARG A 210 -7.32 -7.99 -8.71
C ARG A 210 -8.68 -8.11 -8.02
N TYR A 211 -8.92 -9.21 -7.31
CA TYR A 211 -10.21 -9.47 -6.70
C TYR A 211 -10.36 -8.83 -5.32
N LEU A 212 -9.30 -8.86 -4.51
CA LEU A 212 -9.31 -8.30 -3.15
C LEU A 212 -8.85 -6.84 -3.12
N LEU A 213 -7.83 -6.50 -3.91
CA LEU A 213 -7.20 -5.19 -3.88
C LEU A 213 -7.90 -4.24 -4.85
N ASP A 214 -8.10 -4.64 -6.12
CA ASP A 214 -8.90 -3.83 -7.07
C ASP A 214 -10.42 -3.91 -6.78
N GLY A 215 -10.78 -4.61 -5.70
CA GLY A 215 -12.11 -5.02 -5.35
C GLY A 215 -12.80 -4.23 -4.24
N ALA A 216 -11.99 -3.76 -3.29
CA ALA A 216 -12.38 -2.73 -2.34
C ALA A 216 -12.63 -1.38 -3.05
N ASP A 217 -12.07 -1.23 -4.26
CA ASP A 217 -12.36 -0.12 -5.15
C ASP A 217 -13.65 -0.27 -5.94
N ARG A 218 -14.38 -1.41 -5.95
CA ARG A 218 -15.51 -1.55 -6.89
C ARG A 218 -16.74 -0.69 -6.60
N ASP A 219 -16.91 -0.20 -5.38
CA ASP A 219 -17.91 0.82 -5.09
C ASP A 219 -17.38 2.24 -5.41
N ARG A 220 -16.07 2.42 -5.61
CA ARG A 220 -15.42 3.66 -6.11
C ARG A 220 -15.00 3.65 -7.59
N ALA A 221 -14.97 2.48 -8.23
CA ALA A 221 -14.36 2.23 -9.54
C ALA A 221 -15.40 1.81 -10.58
N THR A 222 -16.37 2.70 -10.80
CA THR A 222 -17.04 2.79 -12.10
C THR A 222 -16.16 3.49 -13.15
N GLY A 223 -14.97 3.98 -12.79
CA GLY A 223 -13.96 4.51 -13.71
C GLY A 223 -12.83 3.51 -14.00
N THR A 224 -12.64 3.17 -15.27
CA THR A 224 -11.53 2.36 -15.80
C THR A 224 -10.15 2.95 -15.48
N ASP A 225 -9.41 2.37 -14.55
CA ASP A 225 -7.98 2.63 -14.32
C ASP A 225 -7.08 1.70 -15.17
N GLU A 226 -7.35 1.66 -16.49
CA GLU A 226 -6.34 1.21 -17.44
C GLU A 226 -5.36 2.35 -17.66
N GLN A 227 -4.20 2.32 -16.98
CA GLN A 227 -2.97 3.06 -17.34
C GLN A 227 -3.19 4.48 -17.88
N THR A 228 -3.77 5.37 -17.08
CA THR A 228 -3.74 6.79 -17.45
C THR A 228 -2.29 7.28 -17.29
N PRO A 229 -1.62 7.75 -18.36
CA PRO A 229 -0.26 8.26 -18.24
C PRO A 229 -0.26 9.42 -17.24
N LEU A 230 0.71 9.41 -16.32
CA LEU A 230 0.97 10.56 -15.46
C LEU A 230 1.10 11.79 -16.36
N THR A 231 0.51 12.91 -15.96
CA THR A 231 0.54 14.17 -16.72
C THR A 231 0.63 15.30 -15.72
N ASP A 232 1.51 16.26 -15.97
CA ASP A 232 1.56 17.48 -15.16
C ASP A 232 0.44 18.43 -15.62
N PRO A 233 -0.53 18.77 -14.77
CA PRO A 233 -1.64 19.63 -15.17
C PRO A 233 -1.19 21.07 -15.51
N PHE A 234 0.04 21.45 -15.16
CA PHE A 234 0.64 22.73 -15.53
C PHE A 234 1.32 22.72 -16.91
N ALA A 235 1.43 21.56 -17.57
CA ALA A 235 2.10 21.42 -18.86
C ALA A 235 1.50 22.34 -19.94
N GLU A 236 0.19 22.57 -19.92
CA GLU A 236 -0.51 23.44 -20.89
C GLU A 236 -0.53 24.94 -20.51
N LEU A 237 -0.02 25.32 -19.33
CA LEU A 237 0.00 26.72 -18.92
C LEU A 237 1.17 27.47 -19.55
N GLU A 238 0.91 28.66 -20.08
CA GLU A 238 1.94 29.52 -20.68
C GLU A 238 2.71 30.30 -19.61
N SER A 239 3.90 30.80 -19.98
CA SER A 239 4.68 31.68 -19.11
C SER A 239 3.88 32.93 -18.74
N GLY A 240 3.80 33.21 -17.44
CA GLY A 240 3.02 34.29 -16.84
C GLY A 240 1.58 33.90 -16.48
N GLU A 241 1.11 32.69 -16.81
CA GLU A 241 -0.18 32.20 -16.35
C GLU A 241 -0.13 31.75 -14.88
N PHE A 242 -1.26 31.91 -14.19
CA PHE A 242 -1.43 31.59 -12.78
C PHE A 242 -2.10 30.24 -12.58
N GLY A 243 -1.81 29.62 -11.44
CA GLY A 243 -2.51 28.42 -11.00
C GLY A 243 -2.39 28.15 -9.51
N ALA A 244 -3.13 27.14 -9.07
CA ALA A 244 -3.07 26.59 -7.73
C ALA A 244 -2.60 25.14 -7.82
N ASP A 245 -1.47 24.84 -7.19
CA ASP A 245 -0.94 23.49 -7.07
C ASP A 245 -1.19 22.95 -5.66
N VAL A 246 -1.27 21.63 -5.53
CA VAL A 246 -1.30 20.96 -4.24
C VAL A 246 -0.02 20.16 -4.14
N CYS A 247 0.85 20.56 -3.24
CA CYS A 247 2.19 20.04 -3.14
C CYS A 247 2.47 19.41 -1.78
N VAL A 248 3.44 18.51 -1.75
CA VAL A 248 4.05 18.00 -0.51
C VAL A 248 5.55 18.26 -0.52
N HIS A 249 6.17 18.32 0.65
CA HIS A 249 7.63 18.36 0.71
C HIS A 249 8.19 17.05 0.17
N ARG A 250 9.34 17.13 -0.49
CA ARG A 250 10.04 15.95 -1.01
C ARG A 250 10.29 14.88 0.05
N ASP A 251 10.65 15.31 1.26
CA ASP A 251 10.99 14.41 2.37
C ASP A 251 9.72 13.79 3.01
N ASP A 252 8.52 14.30 2.66
CA ASP A 252 7.20 13.86 3.15
C ASP A 252 6.40 13.10 2.06
N ILE A 253 7.04 12.70 0.96
CA ILE A 253 6.41 11.86 -0.08
C ILE A 253 6.22 10.45 0.49
N ALA A 254 4.99 10.15 0.91
CA ALA A 254 4.51 8.81 1.29
C ALA A 254 3.81 8.10 0.10
N SER A 255 3.30 6.87 0.31
CA SER A 255 2.53 6.12 -0.72
C SER A 255 1.18 6.77 -1.02
N GLU A 256 0.57 7.39 -0.01
CA GLU A 256 -0.67 8.16 -0.09
C GLU A 256 -0.43 9.61 0.34
N PHE A 257 -1.17 10.55 -0.24
CA PHE A 257 -1.14 11.95 0.18
C PHE A 257 -2.12 12.17 1.32
N VAL A 258 -1.61 12.34 2.54
CA VAL A 258 -2.43 12.68 3.71
C VAL A 258 -2.76 14.18 3.68
N ASP A 259 -4.01 14.52 3.96
CA ASP A 259 -4.50 15.91 3.92
C ASP A 259 -3.68 16.89 4.78
N GLU A 260 -3.09 16.42 5.88
CA GLU A 260 -2.25 17.23 6.78
C GLU A 260 -0.92 17.66 6.14
N ASP A 261 -0.42 16.87 5.19
CA ASP A 261 0.85 17.10 4.48
C ASP A 261 0.65 17.93 3.21
N LEU A 262 -0.59 18.00 2.71
CA LEU A 262 -0.94 18.76 1.52
C LEU A 262 -0.80 20.28 1.76
N ARG A 263 -0.04 20.93 0.89
CA ARG A 263 0.15 22.37 0.86
C ARG A 263 -0.46 22.94 -0.42
N LEU A 264 -1.47 23.79 -0.26
CA LEU A 264 -1.97 24.61 -1.35
C LEU A 264 -0.95 25.72 -1.66
N GLU A 265 -0.44 25.73 -2.88
CA GLU A 265 0.55 26.70 -3.36
C GLU A 265 -0.04 27.50 -4.52
N ARG A 266 -0.16 28.83 -4.33
CA ARG A 266 -0.59 29.75 -5.39
C ARG A 266 0.61 30.18 -6.21
N VAL A 267 0.67 29.73 -7.45
CA VAL A 267 1.87 29.79 -8.29
C VAL A 267 1.62 30.49 -9.63
N TYR A 268 2.71 30.88 -10.29
CA TYR A 268 2.73 31.22 -11.70
C TYR A 268 3.85 30.46 -12.42
N VAL A 269 3.68 30.25 -13.72
CA VAL A 269 4.72 29.63 -14.58
C VAL A 269 5.69 30.72 -15.04
N ASP A 270 6.98 30.60 -14.73
CA ASP A 270 7.98 31.59 -15.16
C ASP A 270 8.51 31.35 -16.60
N GLU A 271 9.54 32.10 -17.02
CA GLU A 271 10.13 31.95 -18.37
C GLU A 271 10.95 30.65 -18.53
N ALA A 272 11.42 30.08 -17.42
CA ALA A 272 12.20 28.85 -17.38
C ALA A 272 11.32 27.58 -17.29
N ARG A 273 9.99 27.75 -17.17
CA ARG A 273 9.00 26.69 -16.87
C ARG A 273 9.07 26.22 -15.41
N ASP A 274 9.47 27.10 -14.50
CA ASP A 274 9.40 26.86 -13.07
C ASP A 274 8.08 27.38 -12.51
N LEU A 275 7.48 26.64 -11.59
CA LEU A 275 6.40 27.13 -10.76
C LEU A 275 6.99 27.95 -9.62
N ARG A 276 6.55 29.21 -9.54
CA ARG A 276 6.99 30.16 -8.52
C ARG A 276 5.80 30.67 -7.71
N ARG A 277 5.98 30.80 -6.40
CA ARG A 277 4.95 31.37 -5.51
C ARG A 277 4.65 32.81 -5.90
N THR A 278 3.36 33.13 -6.01
CA THR A 278 2.89 34.44 -6.48
C THR A 278 3.19 35.60 -5.53
N ASP A 279 3.34 35.33 -4.22
CA ASP A 279 3.49 36.33 -3.18
C ASP A 279 4.96 36.70 -2.89
N VAL A 280 5.86 35.71 -2.87
CA VAL A 280 7.27 35.87 -2.49
C VAL A 280 8.25 35.59 -3.63
N ASP A 281 7.77 35.17 -4.81
CA ASP A 281 8.61 34.90 -5.98
C ASP A 281 9.72 33.87 -5.69
N THR A 282 9.35 32.78 -5.00
CA THR A 282 10.24 31.66 -4.67
C THR A 282 9.90 30.43 -5.50
N PHE A 283 10.92 29.68 -5.89
CA PHE A 283 10.80 28.40 -6.56
C PHE A 283 9.95 27.40 -5.75
N VAL A 284 9.16 26.59 -6.45
CA VAL A 284 8.40 25.46 -5.88
C VAL A 284 8.86 24.15 -6.53
N ARG A 285 8.71 24.04 -7.87
CA ARG A 285 9.10 22.90 -8.69
C ARG A 285 9.15 23.28 -10.17
N ASN A 286 9.77 22.45 -11.01
CA ASN A 286 9.68 22.59 -12.46
C ASN A 286 8.36 22.01 -12.99
N VAL A 287 7.86 22.57 -14.09
CA VAL A 287 6.79 21.97 -14.90
C VAL A 287 7.37 20.87 -15.80
N VAL A 288 6.68 19.74 -15.92
CA VAL A 288 7.14 18.60 -16.73
C VAL A 288 6.26 18.39 -17.96
N ASP A 289 6.83 18.67 -19.15
CA ASP A 289 6.11 18.64 -20.43
C ASP A 289 5.88 17.23 -21.02
N ASP A 290 6.65 16.22 -20.60
CA ASP A 290 6.64 14.88 -21.21
C ASP A 290 6.61 13.81 -20.13
N ALA A 291 5.42 13.43 -19.68
CA ALA A 291 5.25 12.54 -18.54
C ALA A 291 5.21 11.04 -18.92
N ALA A 292 5.78 10.67 -20.07
CA ALA A 292 6.12 9.29 -20.37
C ALA A 292 7.34 8.85 -19.55
N GLY A 293 7.18 7.85 -18.68
CA GLY A 293 8.24 7.31 -17.83
C GLY A 293 7.70 6.77 -16.51
N GLU A 294 8.57 6.20 -15.69
CA GLU A 294 8.22 5.80 -14.32
C GLU A 294 8.04 7.05 -13.44
N THR A 295 7.18 6.97 -12.42
CA THR A 295 6.87 8.09 -11.51
C THR A 295 8.14 8.77 -10.96
N ALA A 296 9.14 7.96 -10.59
CA ALA A 296 10.42 8.44 -10.07
C ALA A 296 11.18 9.34 -11.06
N ASP A 297 11.10 9.06 -12.37
CA ASP A 297 11.74 9.88 -13.40
C ASP A 297 11.03 11.22 -13.60
N ILE A 298 9.71 11.26 -13.41
CA ILE A 298 8.94 12.50 -13.51
C ILE A 298 9.19 13.38 -12.28
N VAL A 299 9.13 12.80 -11.07
CA VAL A 299 9.47 13.49 -9.82
C VAL A 299 10.91 13.99 -9.85
N GLY A 300 11.85 13.20 -10.36
CA GLY A 300 13.24 13.60 -10.54
C GLY A 300 13.40 14.83 -11.44
N ARG A 301 12.57 14.97 -12.48
CA ARG A 301 12.58 16.13 -13.39
C ARG A 301 11.97 17.39 -12.79
N MET A 302 10.98 17.26 -11.90
CA MET A 302 10.42 18.40 -11.15
C MET A 302 11.47 19.11 -10.29
N LEU A 303 12.52 18.38 -9.87
CA LEU A 303 13.57 18.87 -8.97
C LEU A 303 14.95 18.89 -9.65
N ALA A 304 15.00 18.81 -10.97
CA ALA A 304 16.22 18.93 -11.76
C ALA A 304 16.59 20.40 -11.98
N ASP A 305 17.85 20.67 -12.33
CA ASP A 305 18.30 22.00 -12.82
C ASP A 305 17.86 23.21 -11.95
N LEU A 306 17.80 23.00 -10.63
CA LEU A 306 17.27 23.97 -9.67
C LEU A 306 17.88 25.37 -9.82
N PRO A 307 17.05 26.44 -9.77
CA PRO A 307 17.55 27.81 -9.86
C PRO A 307 18.38 28.18 -8.62
N ALA A 308 19.25 29.19 -8.77
CA ALA A 308 20.26 29.52 -7.76
C ALA A 308 19.69 30.02 -6.42
N ASP A 309 18.44 30.46 -6.43
CA ASP A 309 17.67 30.91 -5.28
C ASP A 309 16.75 29.82 -4.69
N ALA A 310 16.68 28.63 -5.28
CA ALA A 310 15.96 27.50 -4.70
C ALA A 310 16.67 27.01 -3.42
N THR A 311 15.91 26.92 -2.33
CA THR A 311 16.37 26.27 -1.09
C THR A 311 15.85 24.84 -1.02
N ARG A 312 16.38 24.04 -0.09
CA ARG A 312 15.87 22.67 0.12
C ARG A 312 14.46 22.68 0.72
N ASP A 313 14.18 23.65 1.58
CA ASP A 313 12.89 23.76 2.27
C ASP A 313 11.78 24.24 1.31
N ASP A 314 12.15 24.86 0.20
CA ASP A 314 11.22 25.33 -0.84
C ASP A 314 10.94 24.29 -1.93
N GLN A 315 11.65 23.16 -1.95
CA GLN A 315 11.47 22.11 -2.95
C GLN A 315 10.25 21.24 -2.62
N MET A 316 9.25 21.33 -3.48
CA MET A 316 8.00 20.60 -3.33
C MET A 316 7.76 19.70 -4.54
N VAL A 317 6.89 18.70 -4.37
CA VAL A 317 6.41 17.83 -5.46
C VAL A 317 4.90 17.95 -5.51
N SER A 318 4.35 18.03 -6.72
CA SER A 318 2.90 18.10 -6.90
C SER A 318 2.26 16.75 -6.64
N SER A 319 1.26 16.75 -5.77
CA SER A 319 0.32 15.63 -5.61
C SER A 319 -0.64 15.51 -6.80
N LEU A 320 -0.80 16.57 -7.60
CA LEU A 320 -1.70 16.61 -8.74
C LEU A 320 -1.09 16.03 -10.01
N LEU A 321 0.10 15.41 -9.93
CA LEU A 321 0.70 14.68 -11.04
C LEU A 321 -0.09 13.40 -11.31
N HIS A 322 -1.23 13.55 -11.98
CA HIS A 322 -2.15 12.47 -12.22
C HIS A 322 -2.87 12.71 -13.55
N GLY A 323 -2.90 11.69 -14.41
CA GLY A 323 -3.46 11.84 -15.75
C GLY A 323 -4.96 12.15 -15.79
N ALA A 324 -5.67 11.98 -14.67
CA ALA A 324 -7.07 12.38 -14.53
C ALA A 324 -7.28 13.89 -14.31
N ILE A 325 -6.28 14.61 -13.82
CA ILE A 325 -6.42 16.02 -13.43
C ILE A 325 -6.25 16.92 -14.66
N PRO A 326 -7.29 17.64 -15.12
CA PRO A 326 -7.16 18.51 -16.28
C PRO A 326 -6.50 19.85 -15.91
N PRO A 327 -5.81 20.53 -16.87
CA PRO A 327 -5.25 21.86 -16.65
C PRO A 327 -6.26 22.92 -16.19
N SER A 328 -7.54 22.75 -16.52
CA SER A 328 -8.61 23.65 -16.06
C SER A 328 -8.85 23.61 -14.56
N PHE A 329 -8.44 22.55 -13.85
CA PHE A 329 -8.59 22.48 -12.39
C PHE A 329 -7.54 23.32 -11.65
N VAL A 330 -6.35 23.43 -12.23
CA VAL A 330 -5.23 24.16 -11.60
C VAL A 330 -5.15 25.61 -12.06
N ARG A 331 -5.67 25.96 -13.24
CA ARG A 331 -5.58 27.32 -13.80
C ARG A 331 -6.35 28.34 -12.95
N LEU A 332 -5.79 29.54 -12.84
CA LEU A 332 -6.40 30.72 -12.23
C LEU A 332 -6.37 31.90 -13.21
N ASP A 333 -7.43 32.72 -13.22
CA ASP A 333 -7.47 33.96 -14.00
C ASP A 333 -6.71 35.12 -13.28
N ASP A 334 -6.82 35.21 -11.96
CA ASP A 334 -6.03 36.09 -11.07
C ASP A 334 -5.36 35.28 -9.92
N PRO A 335 -4.20 35.71 -9.39
CA PRO A 335 -3.54 35.05 -8.27
C PRO A 335 -4.42 34.74 -7.05
N ASN A 336 -5.48 35.51 -6.81
CA ASN A 336 -6.37 35.35 -5.65
C ASN A 336 -7.70 34.67 -5.98
N ASP A 337 -7.93 34.29 -7.23
CA ASP A 337 -9.18 33.64 -7.62
C ASP A 337 -9.28 32.23 -7.02
N GLU A 338 -10.49 31.66 -7.10
CA GLU A 338 -10.77 30.30 -6.69
C GLU A 338 -11.05 29.43 -7.91
N ASN A 339 -10.61 28.18 -7.83
CA ASN A 339 -10.90 27.10 -8.76
C ASN A 339 -11.19 25.81 -7.97
N VAL A 340 -11.42 24.72 -8.69
CA VAL A 340 -11.68 23.39 -8.10
C VAL A 340 -10.63 22.99 -7.06
N VAL A 341 -9.34 23.17 -7.36
CA VAL A 341 -8.24 22.84 -6.43
C VAL A 341 -8.34 23.64 -5.13
N THR A 342 -8.46 24.96 -5.23
CA THR A 342 -8.53 25.81 -4.04
C THR A 342 -9.76 25.51 -3.20
N LYS A 343 -10.91 25.21 -3.84
CA LYS A 343 -12.17 24.93 -3.15
C LYS A 343 -12.11 23.59 -2.43
N VAL A 344 -11.59 22.54 -3.07
CA VAL A 344 -11.40 21.23 -2.41
C VAL A 344 -10.44 21.34 -1.23
N MET A 345 -9.35 22.10 -1.36
CA MET A 345 -8.39 22.28 -0.28
C MET A 345 -8.97 23.01 0.94
N ASP A 346 -9.97 23.86 0.74
CA ASP A 346 -10.66 24.62 1.80
C ASP A 346 -11.83 23.86 2.45
N LEU A 347 -12.14 22.64 1.97
CA LEU A 347 -13.16 21.79 2.59
C LEU A 347 -12.69 21.27 3.95
N ASP A 348 -13.60 21.27 4.92
CA ASP A 348 -13.42 20.67 6.24
C ASP A 348 -14.09 19.29 6.25
N VAL A 349 -13.40 18.30 5.70
CA VAL A 349 -13.89 16.92 5.53
C VAL A 349 -12.81 15.92 5.90
N ASP A 350 -13.22 14.74 6.36
CA ASP A 350 -12.32 13.62 6.65
C ASP A 350 -11.96 12.82 5.37
N THR A 351 -12.64 13.09 4.24
CA THR A 351 -12.36 12.48 2.94
C THR A 351 -11.07 13.05 2.35
N SER A 352 -10.18 12.16 1.88
CA SER A 352 -8.95 12.49 1.14
C SER A 352 -9.19 13.52 0.04
N LYS A 353 -8.59 14.72 0.21
CA LYS A 353 -8.69 15.82 -0.74
C LYS A 353 -8.04 15.48 -2.08
N HIS A 354 -6.94 14.74 -2.04
CA HIS A 354 -6.28 14.23 -3.24
C HIS A 354 -7.21 13.31 -4.04
N ASP A 355 -7.83 12.32 -3.39
CA ASP A 355 -8.66 11.34 -4.08
C ASP A 355 -9.96 11.97 -4.60
N LEU A 356 -10.50 12.95 -3.87
CA LEU A 356 -11.60 13.77 -4.33
C LEU A 356 -11.22 14.52 -5.62
N LEU A 357 -10.05 15.17 -5.67
CA LEU A 357 -9.57 15.86 -6.87
C LEU A 357 -9.40 14.90 -8.05
N VAL A 358 -8.83 13.72 -7.82
CA VAL A 358 -8.70 12.68 -8.87
C VAL A 358 -10.07 12.22 -9.37
N SER A 359 -11.02 12.01 -8.47
CA SER A 359 -12.37 11.58 -8.81
C SER A 359 -13.14 12.64 -9.62
N LEU A 360 -13.07 13.91 -9.20
CA LEU A 360 -13.61 15.03 -9.95
C LEU A 360 -12.92 15.16 -11.33
N GLY A 361 -11.61 14.92 -11.40
CA GLY A 361 -10.86 14.90 -12.66
C GLY A 361 -11.37 13.84 -13.62
N ARG A 362 -11.65 12.62 -13.13
CA ARG A 362 -12.24 11.53 -13.92
C ARG A 362 -13.62 11.92 -14.47
N VAL A 363 -14.45 12.59 -13.68
CA VAL A 363 -15.74 13.13 -14.14
C VAL A 363 -15.51 14.15 -15.27
N ALA A 364 -14.51 15.03 -15.11
CA ALA A 364 -14.16 16.04 -16.10
C ALA A 364 -13.59 15.46 -17.42
N GLN A 365 -13.14 14.21 -17.44
CA GLN A 365 -12.64 13.53 -18.64
C GLN A 365 -13.75 12.89 -19.50
N GLN A 366 -15.00 12.89 -19.03
CA GLN A 366 -16.10 12.36 -19.83
C GLN A 366 -16.29 13.19 -21.11
N ALA A 367 -16.57 12.51 -22.23
CA ALA A 367 -16.56 13.11 -23.57
C ALA A 367 -17.53 14.31 -23.76
N ASP A 368 -18.53 14.43 -22.89
CA ASP A 368 -19.55 15.49 -22.94
C ASP A 368 -19.32 16.58 -21.87
N PHE A 369 -18.21 16.57 -21.12
CA PHE A 369 -17.94 17.56 -20.07
C PHE A 369 -17.63 18.94 -20.67
N THR A 370 -18.31 19.97 -20.17
CA THR A 370 -18.22 21.34 -20.69
C THR A 370 -17.84 22.35 -19.60
N ASN A 371 -17.49 23.57 -19.99
CA ASN A 371 -17.27 24.68 -19.05
C ASN A 371 -18.50 24.97 -18.17
N ALA A 372 -19.72 24.63 -18.63
CA ALA A 372 -20.93 24.77 -17.82
C ALA A 372 -21.02 23.70 -16.72
N ASP A 373 -20.48 22.51 -16.98
CA ASP A 373 -20.39 21.42 -16.00
C ASP A 373 -19.30 21.72 -14.97
N LEU A 374 -18.14 22.24 -15.40
CA LEU A 374 -17.09 22.76 -14.51
C LEU A 374 -17.65 23.84 -13.56
N ALA A 375 -18.35 24.84 -14.09
CA ALA A 375 -18.98 25.87 -13.28
C ALA A 375 -20.07 25.31 -12.34
N THR A 376 -20.64 24.14 -12.66
CA THR A 376 -21.62 23.47 -11.79
C THR A 376 -20.94 22.71 -10.67
N MET A 377 -19.81 22.05 -10.95
CA MET A 377 -18.94 21.43 -9.97
C MET A 377 -18.41 22.46 -8.97
N GLU A 378 -17.88 23.60 -9.43
CA GLU A 378 -17.42 24.68 -8.55
C GLU A 378 -18.54 25.21 -7.63
N ARG A 379 -19.74 25.41 -8.18
CA ARG A 379 -20.91 25.82 -7.39
C ARG A 379 -21.34 24.77 -6.37
N ALA A 380 -21.14 23.48 -6.65
CA ALA A 380 -21.46 22.42 -5.72
C ALA A 380 -20.44 22.38 -4.57
N LEU A 381 -19.15 22.60 -4.86
CA LEU A 381 -18.11 22.76 -3.84
C LEU A 381 -18.37 23.99 -2.94
N ASP A 382 -18.82 25.11 -3.51
CA ASP A 382 -19.23 26.30 -2.73
C ASP A 382 -20.34 25.98 -1.73
N ASN A 383 -21.35 25.24 -2.18
CA ASN A 383 -22.44 24.85 -1.29
C ASN A 383 -21.96 23.89 -0.19
N LEU A 384 -20.97 23.03 -0.48
CA LEU A 384 -20.41 22.11 0.49
C LEU A 384 -19.64 22.87 1.57
N GLN A 385 -18.87 23.88 1.19
CA GLN A 385 -18.17 24.74 2.14
C GLN A 385 -19.13 25.51 3.06
N ASP A 386 -20.31 25.90 2.57
CA ASP A 386 -21.36 26.56 3.37
C ASP A 386 -22.10 25.61 4.34
N LEU A 387 -21.91 24.29 4.21
CA LEU A 387 -22.53 23.26 5.04
C LEU A 387 -21.60 22.86 6.20
N ASP A 388 -21.34 23.79 7.12
CA ASP A 388 -20.62 23.52 8.38
C ASP A 388 -21.20 22.27 9.08
N ASP A 389 -20.39 21.22 9.27
CA ASP A 389 -20.62 20.14 10.25
C ASP A 389 -21.89 19.27 10.03
N VAL A 390 -22.17 18.84 8.80
CA VAL A 390 -23.26 17.89 8.53
C VAL A 390 -22.75 16.45 8.58
N ASP A 391 -23.21 15.66 9.55
CA ASP A 391 -23.09 14.19 9.51
C ASP A 391 -23.56 13.67 8.14
N GLY A 392 -22.64 13.16 7.30
CA GLY A 392 -22.93 12.67 5.95
C GLY A 392 -22.50 13.57 4.79
N ILE A 393 -21.55 14.49 5.00
CA ILE A 393 -20.91 15.24 3.89
C ILE A 393 -20.29 14.27 2.86
N ASP A 394 -19.68 13.16 3.31
CA ASP A 394 -19.09 12.16 2.40
C ASP A 394 -20.15 11.51 1.50
N ASP A 395 -21.31 11.13 2.06
CA ASP A 395 -22.45 10.61 1.29
C ASP A 395 -22.98 11.66 0.30
N TRP A 396 -22.96 12.94 0.67
CA TRP A 396 -23.37 14.03 -0.22
C TRP A 396 -22.37 14.26 -1.36
N ILE A 397 -21.06 14.17 -1.08
CA ILE A 397 -20.02 14.24 -2.11
C ILE A 397 -20.26 13.14 -3.15
N GLU A 398 -20.52 11.93 -2.69
CA GLU A 398 -20.79 10.79 -3.56
C GLU A 398 -22.08 11.01 -4.39
N ASP A 399 -23.17 11.49 -3.79
CA ASP A 399 -24.45 11.69 -4.49
C ASP A 399 -24.49 12.91 -5.44
N ALA A 400 -23.72 13.97 -5.13
CA ALA A 400 -23.83 15.27 -5.81
C ALA A 400 -22.72 15.54 -6.82
N LEU A 401 -21.54 14.95 -6.64
CA LEU A 401 -20.34 15.29 -7.40
C LEU A 401 -19.74 14.11 -8.18
N LEU A 402 -20.00 12.87 -7.75
CA LEU A 402 -19.45 11.64 -8.33
C LEU A 402 -20.55 10.81 -9.03
#